data_AF-Q0JP80-F1
#
_entry.id   AF-Q0JP80-F1
#
_cell.length_a   1.000
_cell.length_b   1.000
_cell.length_c   1.000
_cell.angle_alpha   90.00
_cell.angle_beta   90.00
_cell.angle_gamma   90.00
#
_symmetry.space_group_name_H-M   'P 1'
#
loop_
_entity.id
_entity.type
_entity.pdbx_description
1 polymer ?
#
loop_
_entity_poly.entity_id
_entity_poly.type
_entity_poly.pdbx_seq_one_letter_code
_entity_poly.pdbx_strand_id
1 'polypeptide(L)'
;VRPPANKLSLGQLVRLWEKKSGNTLQKRYVSDLQLANQVQEAPFPVNFQLAMVHSTLVAGVCEQTINPDVGAEATELYPEMDFLTVDSYLDALLLHA
;
A
#
# COMPACT_ATOMS: atom_id res chain seq x y z
N VAL A 1 -10.09 8.88 -3.18
CA VAL A 1 -10.64 7.53 -3.40
C VAL A 1 -9.96 6.59 -2.41
N ARG A 2 -10.60 6.32 -1.26
CA ARG A 2 -10.06 5.42 -0.24
C ARG A 2 -11.14 4.45 0.26
N PRO A 3 -11.50 3.43 -0.54
CA PRO A 3 -12.50 2.44 -0.16
C PRO A 3 -12.14 1.82 1.18
N PRO A 4 -13.07 1.76 2.17
CA PRO A 4 -12.77 1.22 3.49
C PRO A 4 -12.17 -0.20 3.46
N ALA A 5 -12.65 -1.05 2.54
CA ALA A 5 -12.14 -2.41 2.35
C ALA A 5 -10.69 -2.49 1.80
N ASN A 6 -10.16 -1.37 1.29
CA ASN A 6 -8.83 -1.29 0.66
C ASN A 6 -7.80 -0.57 1.55
N LYS A 7 -8.19 -0.17 2.77
CA LYS A 7 -7.29 0.44 3.75
C LYS A 7 -6.59 -0.67 4.56
N LEU A 8 -5.42 -1.10 4.09
CA LEU A 8 -4.60 -2.11 4.76
C LEU A 8 -3.17 -1.59 4.96
N SER A 9 -2.61 -1.84 6.14
CA SER A 9 -1.17 -1.78 6.34
C SER A 9 -0.46 -2.88 5.54
N LEU A 10 0.83 -2.70 5.24
CA LEU A 10 1.64 -3.74 4.59
C LEU A 10 1.58 -5.07 5.35
N GLY A 11 1.59 -5.05 6.68
CA GLY A 11 1.47 -6.25 7.51
C GLY A 11 0.11 -6.95 7.41
N GLN A 12 -0.98 -6.21 7.18
CA GLN A 12 -2.29 -6.82 6.87
C GLN A 12 -2.32 -7.39 5.45
N LEU A 13 -1.74 -6.68 4.48
CA LEU A 13 -1.65 -7.14 3.09
C LEU A 13 -0.84 -8.44 2.98
N VAL A 14 0.31 -8.51 3.64
CA VAL A 14 1.16 -9.73 3.68
C VAL A 14 0.39 -10.90 4.31
N ARG A 15 -0.26 -10.70 5.46
CA ARG A 15 -1.08 -11.76 6.11
C ARG A 15 -2.21 -12.24 5.20
N LEU A 16 -2.87 -11.32 4.48
CA LEU A 16 -3.91 -11.66 3.53
C LEU A 16 -3.38 -12.51 2.38
N TRP A 17 -2.22 -12.12 1.82
CA TRP A 17 -1.56 -12.86 0.76
C TRP A 17 -1.09 -14.25 1.20
N GLU A 18 -0.49 -14.38 2.39
CA GLU A 18 -0.07 -15.68 2.95
C GLU A 18 -1.28 -16.61 3.14
N LYS A 19 -2.40 -16.07 3.62
CA LYS A 19 -3.65 -16.82 3.77
C LYS A 19 -4.18 -17.33 2.42
N LYS A 20 -4.22 -16.46 1.40
CA LYS A 20 -4.79 -16.81 0.08
C LYS A 20 -3.87 -17.74 -0.73
N SER A 21 -2.56 -17.47 -0.72
CA SER A 21 -1.58 -18.26 -1.48
C SER A 21 -1.21 -19.60 -0.81
N GLY A 22 -1.54 -19.79 0.47
CA GLY A 22 -1.14 -20.97 1.25
C GLY A 22 0.35 -21.01 1.61
N ASN A 23 1.11 -19.96 1.29
CA ASN A 23 2.55 -19.90 1.49
C ASN A 23 2.92 -18.93 2.60
N THR A 24 3.81 -19.34 3.50
CA THR A 24 4.42 -18.42 4.47
C THR A 24 5.63 -17.75 3.84
N LEU A 25 5.58 -16.42 3.72
CA LEU A 25 6.67 -15.61 3.19
C LEU A 25 7.79 -15.43 4.22
N GLN A 26 9.04 -15.51 3.76
CA GLN A 26 10.17 -15.02 4.53
C GLN A 26 10.15 -13.49 4.56
N LYS A 27 10.04 -12.93 5.76
CA LYS A 27 9.92 -11.47 5.98
C LYS A 27 11.28 -10.92 6.36
N ARG A 28 11.66 -9.79 5.76
CA ARG A 28 12.81 -8.97 6.19
C ARG A 28 12.29 -7.59 6.58
N TYR A 29 12.77 -7.10 7.70
CA TYR A 29 12.42 -5.77 8.18
C TYR A 29 13.57 -4.82 7.90
N VAL A 30 13.24 -3.64 7.38
CA VAL A 30 14.19 -2.56 7.11
C VAL A 30 13.76 -1.39 7.98
N SER A 31 14.69 -0.87 8.78
CA SER A 31 14.43 0.33 9.59
C SER A 31 14.32 1.57 8.70
N ASP A 32 13.66 2.60 9.21
CA ASP A 32 13.55 3.91 8.54
C ASP A 32 14.93 4.46 8.13
N LEU A 33 15.90 4.43 9.06
CA LEU A 33 17.27 4.87 8.81
C LEU A 33 17.95 4.04 7.70
N GLN A 34 17.79 2.73 7.68
CA GLN A 34 18.36 1.88 6.63
C GLN A 34 17.75 2.20 5.26
N LEU A 35 16.43 2.40 5.20
CA LEU A 35 15.75 2.78 3.97
C LEU A 35 16.20 4.16 3.48
N ALA A 36 16.35 5.13 4.39
CA ALA A 36 16.86 6.46 4.07
C ALA A 36 18.30 6.41 3.49
N ASN A 37 19.18 5.58 4.06
CA ASN A 37 20.53 5.37 3.51
C ASN A 37 20.46 4.73 2.11
N GLN A 38 19.62 3.71 1.92
CA GLN A 38 19.44 3.08 0.61
C GLN A 38 18.93 4.06 -0.45
N VAL A 39 18.05 5.01 -0.09
CA VAL A 39 17.61 6.08 -1.00
C VAL A 39 18.79 6.98 -1.41
N GLN A 40 19.68 7.33 -0.48
CA GLN A 40 20.84 8.18 -0.79
C GLN A 40 21.91 7.47 -1.64
N GLU A 41 22.10 6.17 -1.41
CA GLU A 41 23.17 5.38 -2.05
C GLU A 41 22.77 4.79 -3.42
N ALA A 42 21.47 4.58 -3.67
CA ALA A 42 21.00 3.96 -4.91
C ALA A 42 21.10 4.92 -6.12
N PRO A 43 21.41 4.42 -7.32
CA PRO A 43 21.36 5.23 -8.53
C PRO A 43 19.91 5.50 -8.95
N PHE A 44 19.71 6.54 -9.77
CA PHE A 44 18.43 6.73 -10.45
C PHE A 44 18.19 5.59 -11.46
N PRO A 45 16.97 5.02 -11.53
CA PRO A 45 15.73 5.42 -10.86
C PRO A 45 15.42 4.72 -9.53
N VAL A 46 16.30 3.86 -9.03
CA VAL A 46 16.05 3.04 -7.84
C VAL A 46 15.89 3.89 -6.58
N ASN A 47 16.68 4.95 -6.42
CA ASN A 47 16.51 5.89 -5.31
C ASN A 47 15.11 6.52 -5.26
N PHE A 48 14.57 6.90 -6.42
CA PHE A 48 13.23 7.47 -6.54
C PHE A 48 12.16 6.44 -6.16
N GLN A 49 12.29 5.19 -6.63
CA GLN A 49 11.40 4.10 -6.23
C GLN A 49 11.43 3.85 -4.73
N LEU A 50 12.63 3.80 -4.11
CA LEU A 50 12.77 3.65 -2.67
C LEU A 50 12.18 4.84 -1.88
N ALA A 51 12.34 6.06 -2.38
CA ALA A 51 11.74 7.25 -1.78
C ALA A 51 10.20 7.21 -1.86
N MET A 52 9.63 6.70 -2.95
CA MET A 52 8.19 6.46 -3.05
C MET A 52 7.70 5.40 -2.06
N VAL A 53 8.45 4.30 -1.90
CA VAL A 53 8.17 3.25 -0.91
C VAL A 53 8.20 3.84 0.50
N HIS A 54 9.21 4.64 0.84
CA HIS A 54 9.31 5.33 2.12
C HIS A 54 8.10 6.25 2.37
N SER A 55 7.78 7.12 1.42
CA SER A 55 6.65 8.04 1.49
C SER A 55 5.31 7.31 1.74
N THR A 56 5.13 6.17 1.07
CA THR A 56 3.88 5.40 1.12
C THR A 56 3.76 4.57 2.40
N LEU A 57 4.84 3.90 2.82
CA LEU A 57 4.77 2.87 3.87
C LEU A 57 5.29 3.31 5.23
N VAL A 58 6.09 4.39 5.28
CA VAL A 58 6.71 4.90 6.52
C VAL A 58 6.16 6.28 6.87
N ALA A 59 6.15 7.22 5.91
CA ALA A 59 5.69 8.58 6.16
C ALA A 59 4.16 8.74 6.23
N GLY A 60 3.40 7.72 5.82
CA GLY A 60 1.94 7.69 5.94
C GLY A 60 1.21 8.71 5.05
N VAL A 61 1.76 9.01 3.86
CA VAL A 61 1.20 10.04 2.97
C VAL A 61 -0.20 9.67 2.47
N CYS A 62 -0.51 8.37 2.37
CA CYS A 62 -1.83 7.89 1.93
C CYS A 62 -2.91 7.97 3.03
N GLU A 63 -2.49 8.02 4.29
CA GLU A 63 -3.35 8.03 5.49
C GLU A 63 -3.76 9.43 5.94
N GLN A 64 -3.21 10.49 5.32
CA GLN A 64 -3.49 11.87 5.69
C GLN A 64 -4.98 12.22 5.60
N THR A 65 -5.48 13.00 6.55
CA THR A 65 -6.86 13.51 6.54
C THR A 65 -7.05 14.49 5.39
N ILE A 66 -8.18 14.39 4.68
CA ILE A 66 -8.52 15.35 3.62
C ILE A 66 -8.99 16.65 4.29
N ASN A 67 -8.44 17.78 3.88
CA ASN A 67 -8.99 19.08 4.24
C ASN A 67 -10.29 19.31 3.44
N PRO A 68 -11.47 19.40 4.11
CA PRO A 68 -12.75 19.54 3.43
C PRO A 68 -12.90 20.86 2.64
N ASP A 69 -12.08 21.88 2.92
CA ASP A 69 -12.12 23.16 2.19
C ASP A 69 -11.54 23.07 0.78
N VAL A 70 -10.67 22.07 0.52
CA VAL A 70 -9.92 21.94 -0.75
C VAL A 70 -10.03 20.57 -1.40
N GLY A 71 -10.67 19.61 -0.74
CA GLY A 71 -10.79 18.25 -1.25
C GLY A 71 -11.97 17.51 -0.65
N ALA A 72 -12.39 16.46 -1.34
CA ALA A 72 -13.46 15.57 -0.91
C ALA A 72 -13.03 14.12 -1.09
N GLU A 73 -13.56 13.22 -0.26
CA GLU A 73 -13.33 11.80 -0.42
C GLU A 73 -14.28 11.24 -1.47
N ALA A 74 -13.72 10.65 -2.53
CA ALA A 74 -14.53 10.09 -3.62
C ALA A 74 -15.49 8.98 -3.15
N THR A 75 -15.17 8.22 -2.11
CA THR A 75 -16.09 7.20 -1.55
C THR A 75 -17.25 7.81 -0.77
N GLU A 76 -17.15 9.08 -0.37
CA GLU A 76 -18.27 9.84 0.20
C GLU A 76 -19.10 10.50 -0.90
N LEU A 77 -18.46 10.93 -1.99
CA LEU A 77 -19.14 11.53 -3.15
C LEU A 77 -19.91 10.50 -4.00
N TYR A 78 -19.40 9.28 -4.10
CA TYR A 78 -19.95 8.19 -4.90
C TYR A 78 -20.15 6.94 -4.03
N PRO A 79 -21.06 6.98 -3.03
CA PRO A 79 -21.28 5.86 -2.12
C PRO A 79 -21.85 4.62 -2.82
N GLU A 80 -22.46 4.77 -3.99
CA GLU A 80 -23.01 3.71 -4.83
C GLU A 80 -21.94 2.97 -5.66
N MET A 81 -20.72 3.48 -5.73
CA MET A 81 -19.66 2.90 -6.54
C MET A 81 -19.04 1.69 -5.84
N ASP A 82 -19.19 0.51 -6.47
CA ASP A 82 -18.56 -0.72 -6.02
C ASP A 82 -17.07 -0.78 -6.45
N PHE A 83 -16.19 -0.30 -5.59
CA PHE A 83 -14.75 -0.39 -5.80
C PHE A 83 -14.25 -1.83 -5.66
N LEU A 84 -13.41 -2.28 -6.59
CA LEU A 84 -12.73 -3.58 -6.50
C LEU A 84 -11.94 -3.66 -5.19
N THR A 85 -12.17 -4.70 -4.41
CA THR A 85 -11.49 -4.86 -3.11
C THR A 85 -10.08 -5.41 -3.28
N VAL A 86 -9.18 -5.09 -2.35
CA VAL A 86 -7.85 -5.75 -2.30
C VAL A 86 -8.00 -7.26 -2.18
N ASP A 87 -8.98 -7.75 -1.42
CA ASP A 87 -9.25 -9.18 -1.26
C ASP A 87 -9.56 -9.86 -2.60
N SER A 88 -10.50 -9.30 -3.37
CA SER A 88 -10.89 -9.82 -4.68
C SER A 88 -9.79 -9.67 -5.73
N TYR A 89 -9.01 -8.58 -5.67
CA TYR A 89 -7.87 -8.38 -6.56
C TYR A 89 -6.79 -9.44 -6.33
N LEU A 90 -6.50 -9.77 -5.07
CA LEU A 90 -5.53 -10.83 -4.75
C LEU A 90 -6.02 -12.22 -5.19
N ASP A 91 -7.33 -12.50 -5.14
CA ASP A 91 -7.87 -13.75 -5.70
C ASP A 91 -7.63 -13.84 -7.20
N ALA A 92 -7.81 -12.73 -7.93
CA ALA A 92 -7.58 -12.69 -9.38
C ALA A 92 -6.10 -12.95 -9.73
N LEU A 93 -5.15 -12.53 -8.90
CA LEU A 93 -3.73 -12.81 -9.11
C LEU A 93 -3.38 -14.29 -8.94
N LEU A 94 -4.10 -15.01 -8.08
CA LEU A 94 -3.87 -16.44 -7.84
C LEU A 94 -4.45 -17.33 -8.95
N LEU A 95 -5.42 -16.84 -9.71
CA LEU A 95 -5.95 -17.56 -10.88
C LEU A 95 -4.95 -17.63 -12.06
N HIS A 96 -3.86 -16.88 -11.98
CA HIS A 96 -2.81 -16.81 -13.01
C HIS A 96 -1.45 -17.37 -12.55
N ALA A 97 -1.39 -18.00 -11.37
CA ALA A 97 -0.17 -18.61 -10.80
C ALA A 97 -0.24 -20.15 -10.86
#